data_AF-A0A6J0T9C7-F1
#
_entry.id   AF-A0A6J0T9C7-F1
#
_cell.length_a   1.000
_cell.length_b   1.000
_cell.length_c   1.000
_cell.angle_alpha   90.00
_cell.angle_beta   90.00
_cell.angle_gamma   90.00
#
_symmetry.space_group_name_H-M   'P 1'
#
loop_
_entity.id
_entity.type
_entity.pdbx_description
1 polymer ?
#
loop_
_entity_poly.entity_id
_entity_poly.type
_entity_poly.pdbx_seq_one_letter_code
_entity_poly.pdbx_strand_id
1 'polypeptide(L)'
;MIGLPYSLKQAGFPLGILLLLGVAYITDYSTILLIKGGNLSGTSSYQALVNKAYGFMGHLILSVLQFLYPFIAMISYNIIAGDTLTKVFQRIPGVDQENFLIRRHVIILCVTVIFTLPLSLYRNISKLGKVSFISLILTIIILIVGIIRAITFSAQ
;
A
#
# COMPACT_ATOMS: atom_id res chain seq x y z
N MET A 1 4.42 1.30 5.13
CA MET A 1 5.51 0.67 5.91
C MET A 1 6.89 1.23 5.52
N ILE A 2 7.31 1.12 4.26
CA ILE A 2 8.67 1.50 3.84
C ILE A 2 9.00 3.00 4.05
N GLY A 3 8.02 3.91 3.86
CA GLY A 3 8.22 5.36 4.04
C GLY A 3 8.04 5.89 5.47
N LEU A 4 7.46 5.11 6.38
CA LEU A 4 7.18 5.55 7.77
C LEU A 4 8.43 6.00 8.54
N PRO A 5 9.56 5.25 8.55
CA PRO A 5 10.75 5.70 9.27
C PRO A 5 11.34 6.99 8.69
N TYR A 6 11.23 7.19 7.37
CA TYR A 6 11.69 8.40 6.71
C TYR A 6 10.83 9.62 7.08
N SER A 7 9.51 9.47 7.08
CA SER A 7 8.58 10.52 7.49
C SER A 7 8.74 10.86 8.98
N LEU A 8 8.95 9.85 9.84
CA LEU A 8 9.20 10.07 11.27
C LEU A 8 10.53 10.81 11.51
N LYS A 9 11.58 10.48 10.74
CA LYS A 9 12.85 11.21 10.76
C LYS A 9 12.70 12.67 10.35
N GLN A 10 11.88 12.96 9.33
CA GLN A 10 11.64 14.34 8.89
C GLN A 10 10.79 15.17 9.86
N ALA A 11 9.78 14.57 10.48
CA ALA A 11 8.91 15.26 11.43
C ALA A 11 9.58 15.52 12.80
N GLY A 12 10.62 14.75 13.15
CA GLY A 12 11.22 14.75 14.48
C GLY A 12 10.51 13.75 15.41
N PHE A 13 11.27 13.12 16.31
CA PHE A 13 10.78 11.99 17.12
C PHE A 13 9.52 12.31 17.96
N PRO A 14 9.50 13.34 18.83
CA PRO A 14 8.33 13.63 19.65
C PRO A 14 7.11 14.08 18.82
N LEU A 15 7.35 14.89 17.80
CA LEU A 15 6.28 15.43 16.95
C LEU A 15 5.68 14.35 16.04
N GLY A 16 6.49 13.45 15.50
CA GLY A 16 6.00 12.34 14.69
C GLY A 16 5.22 11.30 15.50
N ILE A 17 5.58 11.04 16.77
CA ILE A 17 4.76 10.22 17.67
C ILE A 17 3.41 10.88 17.94
N LEU A 18 3.40 12.20 18.20
CA LEU A 18 2.15 12.95 18.40
C LEU A 18 1.25 12.91 17.15
N LEU A 19 1.84 13.07 15.96
CA LEU A 19 1.12 12.94 14.69
C LEU A 19 0.55 11.53 14.48
N LEU A 20 1.32 10.47 14.80
CA LEU A 20 0.85 9.09 14.70
C LEU A 20 -0.35 8.83 15.61
N LEU A 21 -0.31 9.31 16.85
CA LEU A 21 -1.44 9.22 17.77
C LEU A 21 -2.65 10.00 17.27
N GLY A 22 -2.45 11.21 16.74
CA GLY A 22 -3.52 12.03 16.16
C GLY A 22 -4.20 11.34 14.98
N VAL A 23 -3.42 10.79 14.04
CA VAL A 23 -3.95 10.05 12.89
C VAL A 23 -4.67 8.77 13.34
N ALA A 24 -4.13 8.05 14.33
CA ALA A 24 -4.77 6.86 14.89
C ALA A 24 -6.14 7.20 15.50
N TYR A 25 -6.22 8.26 16.30
CA TYR A 25 -7.46 8.75 16.87
C TYR A 25 -8.48 9.12 15.78
N ILE A 26 -8.11 9.96 14.81
CA ILE A 26 -9.00 10.37 13.72
C ILE A 26 -9.51 9.15 12.93
N THR A 27 -8.64 8.17 12.68
CA THR A 27 -8.98 6.95 11.93
C THR A 27 -9.97 6.07 12.70
N ASP A 28 -9.79 5.91 14.01
CA ASP A 28 -10.68 5.14 14.86
C ASP A 28 -12.08 5.78 14.92
N TYR A 29 -12.14 7.09 15.16
CA TYR A 29 -13.40 7.84 15.16
C TYR A 29 -14.12 7.76 13.80
N SER A 30 -13.37 7.90 12.70
CA SER A 30 -13.93 7.77 11.35
C SER A 30 -14.51 6.38 11.11
N THR A 31 -13.83 5.34 11.57
CA THR A 31 -14.28 3.94 11.42
C THR A 31 -15.57 3.69 12.22
N ILE A 32 -15.63 4.17 13.47
CA ILE A 32 -16.83 4.05 14.30
C ILE A 32 -18.01 4.80 13.66
N LEU A 33 -17.76 6.00 13.13
CA LEU A 33 -18.79 6.79 12.44
C LEU A 33 -19.34 6.04 11.22
N LEU A 34 -18.46 5.43 10.42
CA LEU A 34 -18.85 4.62 9.26
C LEU A 34 -19.71 3.43 9.65
N ILE A 35 -19.34 2.70 10.71
CA ILE A 35 -20.09 1.55 11.21
C ILE A 35 -21.47 1.97 11.73
N LYS A 36 -21.53 3.03 12.55
CA LYS A 36 -22.80 3.56 13.07
C LYS A 36 -23.69 4.08 11.96
N GLY A 37 -23.14 4.82 11.00
CA GLY A 37 -23.86 5.31 9.82
C GLY A 37 -24.43 4.18 8.97
N GLY A 38 -23.62 3.13 8.73
CA GLY A 38 -24.05 1.92 8.00
C GLY A 38 -25.20 1.20 8.69
N ASN A 39 -25.12 1.02 10.01
CA ASN A 39 -26.18 0.41 10.82
C ASN A 39 -27.48 1.23 10.80
N LEU A 40 -27.40 2.56 10.95
CA LEU A 40 -28.56 3.46 10.91
C LEU A 40 -29.22 3.49 9.52
N SER A 41 -28.44 3.35 8.45
CA SER A 41 -28.94 3.39 7.08
C SER A 41 -29.49 2.04 6.58
N GLY A 42 -29.21 0.95 7.31
CA GLY A 42 -29.58 -0.42 6.95
C GLY A 42 -28.85 -0.92 5.70
N THR A 43 -27.68 -0.36 5.40
CA THR A 43 -26.93 -0.65 4.17
C THR A 43 -25.53 -1.15 4.50
N SER A 44 -25.13 -2.27 3.89
CA SER A 44 -23.81 -2.87 4.07
C SER A 44 -22.73 -2.29 3.16
N SER A 45 -23.09 -1.48 2.15
CA SER A 45 -22.13 -0.86 1.23
C SER A 45 -21.93 0.62 1.52
N TYR A 46 -20.67 1.06 1.45
CA TYR A 46 -20.30 2.45 1.71
C TYR A 46 -20.96 3.43 0.71
N GLN A 47 -21.07 2.99 -0.55
CA GLN A 47 -21.77 3.70 -1.61
C GLN A 47 -23.26 3.90 -1.33
N ALA A 48 -23.95 2.90 -0.76
CA ALA A 48 -25.37 3.01 -0.44
C ALA A 48 -25.60 3.87 0.82
N LEU A 49 -24.68 3.78 1.80
CA LEU A 49 -24.66 4.65 2.97
C LEU A 49 -24.58 6.13 2.56
N VAL A 50 -23.62 6.48 1.71
CA VAL A 50 -23.45 7.87 1.26
C VAL A 50 -24.59 8.29 0.34
N ASN A 51 -25.13 7.41 -0.51
CA ASN A 51 -26.30 7.74 -1.32
C ASN A 51 -27.54 8.05 -0.47
N LYS A 52 -27.74 7.36 0.66
CA LYS A 52 -28.83 7.68 1.59
C LYS A 52 -28.59 8.96 2.39
N ALA A 53 -27.35 9.25 2.76
CA ALA A 53 -27.02 10.42 3.58
C ALA A 53 -26.91 11.73 2.77
N TYR A 54 -26.34 11.67 1.57
CA TYR A 54 -25.97 12.83 0.74
C TYR A 54 -26.58 12.80 -0.68
N GLY A 55 -27.39 11.79 -1.00
CA GLY A 55 -28.00 11.62 -2.32
C GLY A 55 -27.02 11.20 -3.42
N PHE A 56 -27.47 11.35 -4.67
CA PHE A 56 -26.76 10.87 -5.85
C PHE A 56 -25.40 11.56 -6.09
N MET A 57 -25.28 12.85 -5.78
CA MET A 57 -24.01 13.58 -5.90
C MET A 57 -22.94 13.04 -4.96
N GLY A 58 -23.30 12.76 -3.70
CA GLY A 58 -22.38 12.15 -2.73
C GLY A 58 -21.94 10.76 -3.17
N HIS A 59 -22.87 9.96 -3.71
CA HIS A 59 -22.57 8.64 -4.25
C HIS A 59 -21.57 8.69 -5.42
N LEU A 60 -21.75 9.63 -6.35
CA LEU A 60 -20.87 9.78 -7.51
C LEU A 60 -19.46 10.20 -7.09
N ILE A 61 -19.34 11.21 -6.22
CA ILE A 61 -18.04 11.65 -5.68
C ILE A 61 -17.34 10.50 -4.95
N LEU A 62 -18.06 9.77 -4.10
CA LEU A 62 -17.50 8.63 -3.37
C LEU A 62 -17.00 7.54 -4.31
N SER A 63 -17.79 7.22 -5.34
CA SER A 63 -17.43 6.19 -6.32
C SER A 63 -16.17 6.57 -7.09
N VAL A 64 -16.01 7.85 -7.46
CA VAL A 64 -14.79 8.35 -8.09
C VAL A 64 -13.60 8.27 -7.14
N LEU A 65 -13.75 8.69 -5.88
CA LEU A 65 -12.70 8.58 -4.86
C LEU A 65 -12.28 7.13 -4.61
N GLN A 66 -13.26 6.22 -4.53
CA GLN A 66 -13.02 4.81 -4.28
C GLN A 66 -12.37 4.10 -5.48
N PHE A 67 -12.53 4.64 -6.68
CA PHE A 67 -11.76 4.23 -7.86
C PHE A 67 -10.35 4.84 -7.88
N LEU A 68 -10.23 6.15 -7.61
CA LEU A 68 -8.98 6.88 -7.71
C LEU A 68 -7.96 6.44 -6.66
N TYR A 69 -8.41 6.15 -5.43
CA TYR A 69 -7.54 5.70 -4.34
C TYR A 69 -6.72 4.44 -4.69
N PRO A 70 -7.33 3.29 -5.06
CA PRO A 70 -6.58 2.12 -5.47
C PRO A 70 -5.81 2.32 -6.78
N PHE A 71 -6.31 3.17 -7.71
CA PHE A 71 -5.60 3.48 -8.94
C PHE A 71 -4.23 4.14 -8.67
N ILE A 72 -4.20 5.18 -7.83
CA ILE A 72 -2.96 5.85 -7.42
C ILE A 72 -2.06 4.90 -6.63
N ALA A 73 -2.65 4.06 -5.76
CA ALA A 73 -1.89 3.06 -5.01
C ALA A 73 -1.18 2.07 -5.94
N MET A 74 -1.85 1.58 -6.99
CA MET A 74 -1.25 0.67 -7.98
C MET A 74 -0.09 1.31 -8.73
N ILE A 75 -0.23 2.57 -9.15
CA ILE A 75 0.87 3.31 -9.79
C ILE A 75 2.07 3.40 -8.83
N SER A 76 1.83 3.77 -7.57
CA SER A 76 2.87 3.88 -6.55
C SER A 76 3.59 2.56 -6.31
N TYR A 77 2.85 1.44 -6.22
CA TYR A 77 3.44 0.11 -6.07
C TYR A 77 4.31 -0.26 -7.26
N ASN A 78 3.88 0.05 -8.48
CA ASN A 78 4.64 -0.25 -9.68
C ASN A 78 5.98 0.53 -9.73
N ILE A 79 5.96 1.81 -9.32
CA ILE A 79 7.17 2.62 -9.21
C ILE A 79 8.14 2.03 -8.17
N ILE A 80 7.64 1.68 -6.98
CA ILE A 80 8.46 1.09 -5.90
C ILE A 80 9.06 -0.25 -6.34
N ALA A 81 8.29 -1.08 -7.05
CA ALA A 81 8.78 -2.35 -7.59
C ALA A 81 9.91 -2.12 -8.60
N GLY A 82 9.73 -1.18 -9.54
CA GLY A 82 10.77 -0.78 -10.49
C GLY A 82 12.05 -0.28 -9.81
N ASP A 83 11.91 0.54 -8.77
CA ASP A 83 13.06 1.10 -8.03
C ASP A 83 13.81 0.03 -7.23
N THR A 84 13.07 -0.90 -6.63
CA THR A 84 13.67 -1.99 -5.84
C THR A 84 14.38 -2.98 -6.75
N LEU A 85 13.74 -3.40 -7.85
CA LEU A 85 14.34 -4.33 -8.81
C LEU A 85 15.60 -3.75 -9.45
N THR A 86 15.58 -2.49 -9.87
CA THR A 86 16.77 -1.84 -10.45
C THR A 86 17.95 -1.87 -9.48
N LYS A 87 17.72 -1.59 -8.18
CA LYS A 87 18.76 -1.64 -7.14
C LYS A 87 19.26 -3.06 -6.86
N VAL A 88 18.38 -4.08 -6.95
CA VAL A 88 18.77 -5.50 -6.79
C VAL A 88 19.65 -5.94 -7.95
N PHE A 89 19.26 -5.62 -9.20
CA PHE A 89 20.07 -5.96 -10.39
C PHE A 89 21.44 -5.27 -10.38
N GLN A 90 21.51 -4.01 -9.92
CA GLN A 90 22.79 -3.29 -9.78
C GLN A 90 23.73 -3.89 -8.71
N ARG A 91 23.21 -4.69 -7.77
CA ARG A 91 24.01 -5.33 -6.71
C ARG A 91 24.63 -6.65 -7.16
N ILE A 92 24.21 -7.21 -8.29
CA ILE A 92 24.73 -8.47 -8.84
C ILE A 92 25.97 -8.16 -9.69
N PRO A 93 27.19 -8.60 -9.30
CA PRO A 93 28.39 -8.40 -10.09
C PRO A 93 28.31 -9.24 -11.39
N GLY A 94 28.46 -8.61 -12.55
CA GLY A 94 28.43 -9.26 -13.88
C GLY A 94 27.32 -8.79 -14.82
N VAL A 95 26.57 -7.74 -14.47
CA VAL A 95 25.50 -7.20 -15.32
C VAL A 95 25.94 -5.85 -15.91
N ASP A 96 26.21 -5.83 -17.22
CA ASP A 96 26.62 -4.63 -17.96
C ASP A 96 25.57 -3.51 -17.89
N GLN A 97 26.04 -2.31 -17.54
CA GLN A 97 25.24 -1.09 -17.37
C GLN A 97 24.58 -0.58 -18.67
N GLU A 98 24.97 -1.12 -19.83
CA GLU A 98 24.61 -0.63 -21.17
C GLU A 98 23.47 -1.43 -21.85
N ASN A 99 22.96 -2.49 -21.24
CA ASN A 99 21.91 -3.31 -21.87
C ASN A 99 20.52 -2.65 -21.82
N PHE A 100 19.91 -2.44 -22.99
CA PHE A 100 18.55 -1.90 -23.19
C PHE A 100 17.46 -2.62 -22.38
N LEU A 101 17.72 -3.86 -21.98
CA LEU A 101 16.87 -4.74 -21.15
C LEU A 101 16.80 -4.34 -19.66
N ILE A 102 17.70 -3.47 -19.16
CA ILE A 102 17.77 -3.02 -17.75
C ILE A 102 17.16 -1.62 -17.58
N ARG A 103 16.56 -1.03 -18.64
CA ARG A 103 15.82 0.22 -18.47
C ARG A 103 14.66 0.00 -17.48
N ARG A 104 14.62 0.86 -16.45
CA ARG A 104 13.56 0.95 -15.42
C ARG A 104 12.15 0.78 -16.01
N HIS A 105 11.91 1.33 -17.20
CA HIS A 105 10.64 1.21 -17.93
C HIS A 105 10.30 -0.22 -18.41
N VAL A 106 11.27 -1.00 -18.90
CA VAL A 106 11.04 -2.37 -19.40
C VAL A 106 10.78 -3.33 -18.24
N ILE A 107 11.49 -3.17 -17.13
CA ILE A 107 11.28 -3.97 -15.91
C ILE A 107 9.91 -3.66 -15.30
N ILE A 108 9.56 -2.37 -15.19
CA ILE A 108 8.21 -1.94 -14.75
C ILE A 108 7.14 -2.53 -15.66
N LEU A 109 7.33 -2.48 -16.99
CA LEU A 109 6.37 -3.02 -17.96
C LEU A 109 6.26 -4.54 -17.86
N CYS A 110 7.37 -5.26 -17.73
CA CYS A 110 7.39 -6.71 -17.53
C CYS A 110 6.70 -7.12 -16.23
N VAL A 111 7.00 -6.47 -15.10
CA VAL A 111 6.35 -6.75 -13.81
C VAL A 111 4.86 -6.45 -13.87
N THR A 112 4.47 -5.35 -14.52
CA THR A 112 3.06 -5.00 -14.69
C THR A 112 2.33 -6.04 -15.53
N VAL A 113 2.92 -6.48 -16.64
CA VAL A 113 2.28 -7.42 -17.59
C VAL A 113 2.30 -8.87 -17.08
N ILE A 114 3.37 -9.30 -16.41
CA ILE A 114 3.56 -10.70 -15.98
C ILE A 114 3.00 -10.95 -14.57
N PHE A 115 3.00 -9.96 -13.68
CA PHE A 115 2.49 -10.13 -12.32
C PHE A 115 1.19 -9.36 -12.09
N THR A 116 1.16 -8.05 -12.33
CA THR A 116 -0.02 -7.23 -11.98
C THR A 116 -1.24 -7.58 -12.83
N LEU A 117 -1.06 -7.83 -14.13
CA LEU A 117 -2.14 -8.09 -15.08
C LEU A 117 -2.82 -9.46 -14.86
N PRO A 118 -2.11 -10.60 -14.76
CA PRO A 118 -2.76 -11.88 -14.47
C PRO A 118 -3.29 -11.98 -13.04
N LEU A 119 -2.69 -11.26 -12.08
CA LEU A 119 -3.19 -11.22 -10.70
C LEU A 119 -4.46 -10.35 -10.58
N SER A 120 -4.56 -9.26 -11.36
CA SER A 120 -5.78 -8.45 -11.50
C SER A 120 -6.90 -9.18 -12.26
N LEU A 121 -6.56 -10.14 -13.13
CA LEU A 121 -7.51 -10.94 -13.89
C LEU A 121 -7.92 -12.24 -13.16
N TYR A 122 -7.34 -12.51 -11.99
CA TYR A 122 -7.62 -13.72 -11.22
C TYR A 122 -9.02 -13.62 -10.58
N ARG A 123 -9.99 -14.20 -11.28
CA ARG A 123 -11.44 -14.17 -10.98
C ARG A 123 -11.86 -14.78 -9.63
N ASN A 124 -10.95 -15.48 -8.94
CA ASN A 124 -11.25 -16.18 -7.69
C ASN A 124 -10.66 -15.46 -6.46
N ILE A 125 -11.44 -14.55 -5.88
CA ILE A 125 -11.17 -13.86 -4.60
C ILE A 125 -10.88 -14.85 -3.43
N SER A 126 -11.40 -16.08 -3.48
CA SER A 126 -11.09 -17.10 -2.45
C SER A 126 -9.61 -17.53 -2.42
N LYS A 127 -8.87 -17.39 -3.51
CA LYS A 127 -7.41 -17.65 -3.53
C LYS A 127 -6.62 -16.44 -3.00
N LEU A 128 -7.15 -15.22 -3.12
CA LEU A 128 -6.56 -14.00 -2.55
C LEU A 128 -6.50 -14.06 -1.02
N GLY A 129 -7.46 -14.71 -0.36
CA GLY A 129 -7.41 -14.92 1.10
C GLY A 129 -6.15 -15.67 1.55
N LYS A 130 -5.77 -16.75 0.84
CA LYS A 130 -4.54 -17.50 1.13
C LYS A 130 -3.27 -16.70 0.80
N VAL A 131 -3.30 -15.92 -0.27
CA VAL A 131 -2.20 -15.01 -0.64
C VAL A 131 -2.03 -13.88 0.38
N SER A 132 -3.13 -13.35 0.93
CA SER A 132 -3.09 -12.34 2.01
C SER A 132 -2.39 -12.87 3.26
N PHE A 133 -2.67 -14.13 3.63
CA PHE A 133 -1.99 -14.78 4.75
C PHE A 133 -0.47 -14.90 4.52
N ILE A 134 -0.07 -15.31 3.31
CA ILE A 134 1.35 -15.32 2.90
C ILE A 134 1.98 -13.91 2.93
N SER A 135 1.24 -12.89 2.50
CA SER A 135 1.70 -11.50 2.55
C SER A 135 1.90 -11.01 3.99
N LEU A 136 1.03 -11.42 4.92
CA LEU A 136 1.21 -11.12 6.35
C LEU A 136 2.49 -11.75 6.88
N ILE A 137 2.73 -13.04 6.60
CA ILE A 137 3.97 -13.72 7.01
C ILE A 137 5.19 -12.99 6.44
N LEU A 138 5.18 -12.66 5.16
CA LEU A 138 6.28 -11.94 4.52
C LEU A 138 6.53 -10.56 5.17
N THR A 139 5.45 -9.85 5.52
CA THR A 139 5.53 -8.56 6.22
C THR A 139 6.18 -8.73 7.60
N ILE A 140 5.83 -9.78 8.34
CA ILE A 140 6.45 -10.10 9.63
C ILE A 140 7.95 -10.40 9.46
N ILE A 141 8.33 -11.18 8.44
CA ILE A 141 9.73 -11.47 8.16
C ILE A 141 10.51 -10.18 7.87
N ILE A 142 9.97 -9.28 7.04
CA ILE A 142 10.60 -7.99 6.74
C ILE A 142 10.76 -7.16 8.01
N LEU A 143 9.77 -7.16 8.91
CA LEU A 143 9.87 -6.47 10.20
C LEU A 143 10.99 -7.06 11.07
N ILE A 144 11.07 -8.39 11.20
CA ILE A 144 12.12 -9.07 11.98
C ILE A 144 13.50 -8.72 11.43
N VAL A 145 13.70 -8.81 10.11
CA VAL A 145 14.96 -8.44 9.46
C VAL A 145 15.29 -6.97 9.69
N GLY A 146 14.28 -6.10 9.64
CA GLY A 146 14.42 -4.67 9.96
C GLY A 146 14.89 -4.42 11.39
N ILE A 147 14.34 -5.15 12.37
CA ILE A 147 14.73 -5.07 13.78
C ILE A 147 16.16 -5.58 13.98
N ILE A 148 16.52 -6.73 13.42
CA ILE A 148 17.89 -7.29 13.51
C ILE A 148 18.89 -6.28 12.94
N ARG A 149 18.62 -5.74 11.75
CA ARG A 149 19.45 -4.71 11.10
C ARG A 149 19.61 -3.48 12.00
N ALA A 150 18.52 -3.01 12.62
CA ALA A 150 18.55 -1.84 13.50
C ALA A 150 19.42 -2.09 14.75
N ILE A 151 19.29 -3.27 15.38
CA ILE A 151 20.10 -3.63 16.55
C ILE A 151 21.58 -3.74 16.17
N THR A 152 21.91 -4.41 15.07
CA THR A 152 23.31 -4.52 14.60
C THR A 152 23.92 -3.16 14.28
N PHE A 153 23.18 -2.24 13.66
CA PHE A 153 23.67 -0.89 13.36
C PHE A 153 23.79 -0.01 14.62
N SER A 154 23.03 -0.29 15.68
CA SER A 154 23.14 0.43 16.96
C SER A 154 24.33 -0.04 17.82
N ALA A 155 24.88 -1.21 17.50
CA ALA A 155 26.00 -1.82 18.23
C ALA A 155 27.38 -1.45 17.66
N GLN A 156 27.43 -0.58 16.64
CA GLN A 156 28.62 -0.13 15.92
C GLN A 156 28.74 1.39 15.98
#